data_AF-A0A7Y3XKT0-F1
#
_entry.id   AF-A0A7Y3XKT0-F1
#
_cell.length_a   1.000
_cell.length_b   1.000
_cell.length_c   1.000
_cell.angle_alpha   90.00
_cell.angle_beta   90.00
_cell.angle_gamma   90.00
#
_symmetry.space_group_name_H-M   'P 1'
#
loop_
_entity.id
_entity.type
_entity.pdbx_description
1 polymer ?
#
loop_
_entity_poly.entity_id
_entity_poly.type
_entity_poly.pdbx_seq_one_letter_code
_entity_poly.pdbx_strand_id
1 'polypeptide(L)'
;MKKDNLKNLLNSNQYLNLFKIDEMRNIIMQEQSRSDRSSHNFSMIVFEIEHIIKTQVFIDDLCYFLKSRLRSIDRVGWFTENQIGIVLPYTSAKNAARFAEVIQKSIKNRSDVIIVKVFAYPSIWPYNQQKDQRKTGFLMKVSTQYSDTTS
;
A
#
# COMPACT_ATOMS: atom_id res chain seq x y z
N MET A 1 13.54 -9.77 -20.25
CA MET A 1 12.17 -10.21 -19.90
C MET A 1 11.25 -9.00 -20.00
N LYS A 2 10.19 -9.02 -20.82
CA LYS A 2 9.32 -7.85 -21.05
C LYS A 2 8.44 -7.56 -19.82
N LYS A 3 8.25 -6.28 -19.45
CA LYS A 3 7.41 -5.80 -18.32
C LYS A 3 6.00 -6.44 -18.31
N ASP A 4 5.45 -6.72 -19.48
CA ASP A 4 4.10 -7.24 -19.64
C ASP A 4 3.94 -8.69 -19.15
N ASN A 5 5.00 -9.50 -19.19
CA ASN A 5 4.97 -10.87 -18.67
C ASN A 5 4.91 -10.93 -17.14
N LEU A 6 5.48 -9.92 -16.45
CA LEU A 6 5.46 -9.89 -14.98
C LEU A 6 4.03 -9.67 -14.46
N LYS A 7 3.28 -8.75 -15.08
CA LYS A 7 1.89 -8.46 -14.71
C LYS A 7 0.98 -9.68 -14.92
N ASN A 8 1.21 -10.47 -15.97
CA ASN A 8 0.43 -11.68 -16.24
C ASN A 8 0.77 -12.81 -15.27
N LEU A 9 2.05 -13.00 -14.90
CA LEU A 9 2.46 -14.00 -13.90
C LEU A 9 1.91 -13.70 -12.50
N LEU A 10 1.74 -12.42 -12.17
CA LEU A 10 1.23 -11.95 -10.89
C LEU A 10 -0.28 -12.03 -10.78
N ASN A 11 -1.01 -11.96 -11.89
CA ASN A 11 -2.45 -12.26 -11.93
C ASN A 11 -2.74 -13.77 -11.79
N SER A 12 -1.74 -14.63 -12.03
CA SER A 12 -1.81 -16.07 -11.76
C SER A 12 -1.37 -16.46 -10.33
N ASN A 13 -1.18 -15.49 -9.42
CA ASN A 13 -0.89 -15.82 -8.02
C ASN A 13 -2.09 -16.53 -7.39
N GLN A 14 -1.96 -17.84 -7.20
CA GLN A 14 -2.99 -18.76 -6.67
C GLN A 14 -3.41 -18.47 -5.21
N TYR A 15 -2.94 -17.35 -4.64
CA TYR A 15 -2.96 -17.06 -3.20
C TYR A 15 -3.73 -15.79 -2.82
N LEU A 16 -3.77 -14.77 -3.68
CA LEU A 16 -4.44 -13.50 -3.42
C LEU A 16 -4.79 -12.79 -4.73
N ASN A 17 -6.01 -12.23 -4.84
CA ASN A 17 -6.38 -11.42 -6.00
C ASN A 17 -5.71 -10.05 -5.93
N LEU A 18 -4.73 -9.81 -6.81
CA LEU A 18 -4.02 -8.54 -6.89
C LEU A 18 -4.72 -7.63 -7.90
N PHE A 19 -5.36 -6.56 -7.42
CA PHE A 19 -6.07 -5.62 -8.29
C PHE A 19 -5.09 -4.88 -9.23
N LYS A 20 -5.51 -4.65 -10.47
CA LYS A 20 -4.81 -3.81 -11.43
C LYS A 20 -4.88 -2.34 -11.00
N ILE A 21 -4.04 -1.50 -11.61
CA ILE A 21 -3.94 -0.06 -11.27
C ILE A 21 -5.30 0.64 -11.30
N ASP A 22 -6.10 0.44 -12.34
CA ASP A 22 -7.39 1.11 -12.47
C ASP A 22 -8.44 0.57 -11.48
N GLU A 23 -8.41 -0.73 -11.19
CA GLU A 23 -9.26 -1.36 -10.18
C GLU A 23 -8.90 -0.87 -8.77
N MET A 24 -7.60 -0.79 -8.48
CA MET A 24 -7.08 -0.27 -7.22
C MET A 24 -7.44 1.20 -7.02
N ARG A 25 -7.36 2.02 -8.08
CA ARG A 25 -7.81 3.41 -8.05
C ARG A 25 -9.30 3.51 -7.72
N ASN A 26 -10.13 2.69 -8.35
CA ASN A 26 -11.57 2.66 -8.08
C ASN A 26 -11.87 2.24 -6.63
N ILE A 27 -11.17 1.24 -6.11
CA ILE A 27 -11.29 0.82 -4.70
C ILE A 27 -10.95 1.97 -3.76
N ILE A 28 -9.84 2.66 -4.00
CA ILE A 28 -9.41 3.81 -3.19
C ILE A 28 -10.49 4.91 -3.21
N MET A 29 -11.00 5.29 -4.38
CA MET A 29 -12.04 6.31 -4.49
C MET A 29 -13.33 5.91 -3.77
N GLN A 30 -13.70 4.63 -3.82
CA GLN A 30 -14.85 4.12 -3.08
C GLN A 30 -14.64 4.19 -1.56
N GLU A 31 -13.46 3.83 -1.05
CA GLU A 31 -13.15 3.93 0.38
C GLU A 31 -13.09 5.38 0.87
N GLN A 32 -12.56 6.31 0.06
CA GLN A 32 -12.65 7.75 0.36
C GLN A 32 -14.11 8.19 0.48
N SER A 33 -14.94 7.84 -0.50
CA SER A 33 -16.37 8.17 -0.49
C SER A 33 -17.12 7.55 0.71
N ARG A 34 -16.72 6.35 1.18
CA ARG A 34 -17.25 5.74 2.41
C ARG A 34 -16.79 6.48 3.66
N SER A 35 -15.51 6.86 3.72
CA SER A 35 -14.95 7.65 4.82
C SER A 35 -15.66 9.00 4.94
N ASP A 36 -15.88 9.69 3.83
CA ASP A 36 -16.56 10.99 3.80
C ASP A 36 -18.00 10.91 4.33
N ARG A 37 -18.73 9.82 4.00
CA ARG A 37 -20.10 9.62 4.44
C ARG A 37 -20.25 9.15 5.89
N SER A 38 -19.27 8.41 6.40
CA SER A 38 -19.40 7.69 7.68
C SER A 38 -18.43 8.16 8.76
N SER A 39 -17.56 9.12 8.43
CA SER A 39 -16.48 9.62 9.30
C SER A 39 -15.50 8.55 9.79
N HIS A 40 -15.48 7.36 9.18
CA HIS A 40 -14.52 6.32 9.50
C HIS A 40 -13.23 6.47 8.70
N ASN A 41 -12.10 6.42 9.39
CA ASN A 41 -10.80 6.47 8.75
C ASN A 41 -10.45 5.13 8.08
N PHE A 42 -9.67 5.22 7.00
CA PHE A 42 -8.96 4.06 6.46
C PHE A 42 -7.49 4.40 6.25
N SER A 43 -6.66 3.37 6.15
CA SER A 43 -5.23 3.53 5.91
C SER A 43 -4.79 2.75 4.69
N MET A 44 -3.68 3.18 4.10
CA MET A 44 -3.07 2.54 2.95
C MET A 44 -1.58 2.34 3.19
N ILE A 45 -1.09 1.13 2.96
CA ILE A 45 0.35 0.82 2.97
C ILE A 45 0.80 0.73 1.52
N VAL A 46 1.91 1.39 1.16
CA VAL A 46 2.49 1.33 -0.17
C VAL A 46 3.92 0.82 -0.10
N PHE A 47 4.19 -0.26 -0.81
CA PHE A 47 5.51 -0.84 -1.02
C PHE A 47 6.04 -0.40 -2.38
N GLU A 48 7.18 0.26 -2.39
CA GLU A 48 7.89 0.64 -3.61
C GLU A 48 9.00 -0.37 -3.90
N ILE A 49 9.04 -0.85 -5.14
CA ILE A 49 9.92 -1.93 -5.58
C ILE A 49 10.98 -1.34 -6.51
N GLU A 50 12.18 -1.05 -5.99
CA GLU A 50 13.22 -0.34 -6.73
C GLU A 50 13.93 -1.21 -7.80
N HIS A 51 13.92 -2.55 -7.65
CA HIS A 51 14.65 -3.46 -8.52
C HIS A 51 13.78 -4.57 -9.12
N ILE A 52 13.48 -4.44 -10.42
CA ILE A 52 12.63 -5.34 -11.23
C ILE A 52 13.07 -6.82 -11.18
N ILE A 53 14.38 -7.08 -11.06
CA ILE A 53 14.95 -8.44 -11.14
C ILE A 53 14.56 -9.29 -9.91
N LYS A 54 14.14 -8.67 -8.80
CA LYS A 54 13.73 -9.35 -7.56
C LYS A 54 12.23 -9.29 -7.28
N THR A 55 11.44 -8.75 -8.23
CA THR A 55 10.03 -8.40 -8.02
C THR A 55 9.12 -9.60 -7.86
N GLN A 56 9.30 -10.70 -8.60
CA GLN A 56 8.39 -11.85 -8.51
C GLN A 56 8.43 -12.53 -7.13
N VAL A 57 9.63 -12.92 -6.67
CA VAL A 57 9.80 -13.59 -5.37
C VAL A 57 9.30 -12.71 -4.22
N PHE A 58 9.57 -11.40 -4.26
CA PHE A 58 9.04 -10.47 -3.27
C PHE A 58 7.51 -10.47 -3.25
N ILE A 59 6.87 -10.42 -4.42
CA ILE A 59 5.41 -10.37 -4.48
C ILE A 59 4.81 -11.70 -4.04
N ASP A 60 5.43 -12.83 -4.38
CA ASP A 60 4.96 -14.14 -3.94
C ASP A 60 5.05 -14.28 -2.41
N ASP A 61 6.18 -13.88 -1.80
CA ASP A 61 6.35 -13.85 -0.34
C ASP A 61 5.34 -12.90 0.33
N LEU A 62 5.13 -11.71 -0.26
CA LEU A 62 4.15 -10.74 0.21
C LEU A 62 2.73 -11.31 0.15
N CYS A 63 2.31 -11.85 -1.00
CA CYS A 63 1.00 -12.46 -1.19
C CYS A 63 0.78 -13.63 -0.24
N TYR A 64 1.79 -14.49 -0.07
CA TYR A 64 1.74 -15.61 0.87
C TYR A 64 1.56 -15.13 2.31
N PHE A 65 2.34 -14.13 2.74
CA PHE A 65 2.21 -13.54 4.06
C PHE A 65 0.82 -12.91 4.28
N LEU A 66 0.34 -12.15 3.29
CA LEU A 66 -0.92 -11.40 3.38
C LEU A 66 -2.16 -12.30 3.40
N LYS A 67 -2.13 -13.46 2.72
CA LYS A 67 -3.26 -14.39 2.62
C LYS A 67 -3.87 -14.77 3.97
N SER A 68 -3.04 -14.93 5.01
CA SER A 68 -3.48 -15.32 6.36
C SER A 68 -3.78 -14.14 7.30
N ARG A 69 -3.50 -12.92 6.87
CA ARG A 69 -3.50 -11.71 7.72
C ARG A 69 -4.54 -10.68 7.31
N LEU A 70 -4.91 -10.66 6.03
CA LEU A 70 -5.90 -9.73 5.51
C LEU A 70 -7.31 -10.17 5.84
N ARG A 71 -8.13 -9.19 6.21
CA ARG A 71 -9.58 -9.35 6.35
C ARG A 71 -10.21 -9.44 4.96
N SER A 72 -11.43 -9.97 4.90
CA SER A 72 -12.23 -10.02 3.66
C SER A 72 -12.52 -8.66 3.04
N ILE A 73 -12.37 -7.57 3.81
CA ILE A 73 -12.57 -6.18 3.39
C ILE A 73 -11.27 -5.46 3.02
N ASP A 74 -10.11 -6.02 3.36
CA ASP A 74 -8.83 -5.44 2.95
C ASP A 74 -8.59 -5.73 1.47
N ARG A 75 -7.87 -4.84 0.78
CA ARG A 75 -7.64 -4.93 -0.66
C ARG A 75 -6.17 -4.75 -0.98
N VAL A 76 -5.64 -5.52 -1.92
CA VAL A 76 -4.25 -5.41 -2.36
C VAL A 76 -4.20 -5.28 -3.86
N GLY A 77 -3.39 -4.36 -4.36
CA GLY A 77 -3.30 -4.12 -5.79
C GLY A 77 -2.09 -3.29 -6.17
N TRP A 78 -1.87 -3.17 -7.47
CA TRP A 78 -0.91 -2.23 -8.01
C TRP A 78 -1.41 -0.80 -7.80
N PHE A 79 -0.60 0.03 -7.13
CA PHE A 79 -0.86 1.46 -6.97
C PHE A 79 -0.24 2.26 -8.12
N THR A 80 0.97 1.89 -8.54
CA THR A 80 1.63 2.37 -9.76
C THR A 80 2.37 1.21 -10.43
N GLU A 81 3.14 1.46 -11.50
CA GLU A 81 3.90 0.38 -12.16
C GLU A 81 4.91 -0.34 -11.26
N ASN A 82 5.43 0.36 -10.25
CA ASN A 82 6.48 -0.14 -9.37
C ASN A 82 6.05 -0.13 -7.89
N GLN A 83 4.76 0.03 -7.62
CA GLN A 83 4.26 0.14 -6.25
C GLN A 83 3.05 -0.76 -6.02
N ILE A 84 3.07 -1.50 -4.92
CA ILE A 84 1.94 -2.30 -4.44
C ILE A 84 1.31 -1.58 -3.25
N GLY A 85 0.00 -1.41 -3.32
CA GLY A 85 -0.81 -0.83 -2.28
C GLY A 85 -1.63 -1.89 -1.53
N ILE A 86 -1.80 -1.69 -0.23
CA ILE A 86 -2.78 -2.39 0.61
C ILE A 86 -3.72 -1.35 1.18
N VAL A 87 -5.01 -1.45 0.88
CA VAL A 87 -6.07 -0.64 1.50
C VAL A 87 -6.62 -1.39 2.72
N LEU A 88 -6.65 -0.71 3.85
CA LEU A 88 -7.07 -1.21 5.16
C LEU A 88 -8.24 -0.36 5.69
N PRO A 89 -9.49 -0.70 5.34
CA PRO A 89 -10.67 -0.05 5.90
C PRO A 89 -10.69 -0.09 7.42
N TYR A 90 -11.26 0.94 8.06
CA TYR A 90 -11.42 1.04 9.52
C TYR A 90 -10.12 0.86 10.31
N THR A 91 -8.98 1.22 9.70
CA THR A 91 -7.66 1.04 10.28
C THR A 91 -6.97 2.38 10.43
N SER A 92 -6.49 2.66 11.64
CA SER A 92 -5.73 3.87 11.95
C SER A 92 -4.32 3.80 11.37
N ALA A 93 -3.70 4.97 11.16
CA ALA A 93 -2.31 5.07 10.70
C ALA A 93 -1.36 4.25 11.59
N LYS A 94 -1.54 4.32 12.92
CA LYS A 94 -0.76 3.57 13.92
C LYS A 94 -0.84 2.05 13.71
N ASN A 95 -2.06 1.54 13.49
CA ASN A 95 -2.25 0.11 13.27
C ASN A 95 -1.73 -0.33 11.90
N ALA A 96 -1.86 0.51 10.87
CA ALA A 96 -1.29 0.26 9.55
C ALA A 96 0.24 0.26 9.58
N ALA A 97 0.88 1.18 10.30
CA ALA A 97 2.34 1.21 10.48
C ALA A 97 2.84 -0.02 11.23
N ARG A 98 2.17 -0.43 12.31
CA ARG A 98 2.49 -1.68 13.01
C ARG A 98 2.36 -2.89 12.08
N PHE A 99 1.33 -2.92 11.23
CA PHE A 99 1.18 -4.00 10.27
C PHE A 99 2.27 -4.00 9.19
N ALA A 100 2.65 -2.82 8.68
CA ALA A 100 3.77 -2.65 7.77
C ALA A 100 5.10 -3.16 8.35
N GLU A 101 5.39 -2.86 9.62
CA GLU A 101 6.58 -3.38 10.31
C GLU A 101 6.59 -4.91 10.42
N VAL A 102 5.43 -5.51 10.69
CA VAL A 102 5.30 -6.98 10.73
C VAL A 102 5.58 -7.57 9.35
N ILE A 103 5.03 -6.99 8.28
CA ILE A 103 5.29 -7.41 6.90
C ILE A 103 6.79 -7.33 6.61
N GLN A 104 7.43 -6.20 6.89
CA GLN A 104 8.87 -6.01 6.67
C GLN A 104 9.72 -7.05 7.41
N LYS A 105 9.40 -7.33 8.69
CA LYS A 105 10.10 -8.33 9.50
C LYS A 105 9.90 -9.76 8.97
N SER A 106 8.78 -10.04 8.32
CA SER A 106 8.49 -11.37 7.76
C SER A 106 9.18 -11.60 6.41
N ILE A 107 9.51 -10.55 5.66
CA ILE A 107 10.19 -10.63 4.35
C ILE A 107 11.71 -10.39 4.50
N LYS A 108 12.26 -10.86 5.62
CA LYS A 108 13.56 -10.52 6.25
C LYS A 108 14.82 -10.54 5.37
N ASN A 109 14.78 -11.16 4.18
CA ASN A 109 15.94 -11.25 3.27
C ASN A 109 15.91 -10.23 2.11
N ARG A 110 15.01 -9.25 2.14
CA ARG A 110 14.82 -8.29 1.03
C ARG A 110 14.59 -6.84 1.49
N SER A 111 14.78 -6.54 2.78
CA SER A 111 14.49 -5.24 3.42
C SER A 111 15.13 -4.04 2.73
N ASP A 112 16.30 -4.25 2.13
CA ASP A 112 17.13 -3.17 1.59
C ASP A 112 16.63 -2.66 0.23
N VAL A 113 15.55 -3.26 -0.30
CA VAL A 113 15.04 -3.02 -1.66
C VAL A 113 13.62 -2.43 -1.66
N ILE A 114 13.01 -2.23 -0.48
CA ILE A 114 11.58 -1.92 -0.36
C ILE A 114 11.36 -0.69 0.52
N ILE A 115 11.00 0.43 -0.10
CA ILE A 115 10.51 1.60 0.65
C ILE A 115 9.05 1.35 1.01
N VAL A 116 8.70 1.51 2.28
CA VAL A 116 7.32 1.36 2.77
C VAL A 116 6.78 2.71 3.24
N LYS A 117 5.62 3.10 2.71
CA LYS A 117 4.92 4.34 3.05
C LYS A 117 3.56 4.00 3.64
N VAL A 118 3.14 4.74 4.66
CA VAL A 118 1.81 4.59 5.28
C VAL A 118 1.05 5.90 5.12
N PHE A 119 -0.15 5.79 4.60
CA PHE A 119 -1.10 6.87 4.43
C PHE A 119 -2.35 6.59 5.25
N ALA A 120 -3.05 7.64 5.66
CA ALA A 120 -4.34 7.57 6.31
C ALA A 120 -5.26 8.64 5.76
N TYR A 121 -6.49 8.28 5.42
CA TYR A 121 -7.49 9.24 4.99
C TYR A 121 -8.45 9.55 6.16
N PRO A 122 -8.80 10.83 6.40
CA PRO A 122 -8.45 12.01 5.59
C PRO A 122 -7.13 12.73 5.98
N SER A 123 -6.43 12.29 7.03
CA SER A 123 -5.38 13.10 7.67
C SER A 123 -4.03 13.18 6.94
N ILE A 124 -3.52 12.06 6.40
CA ILE A 124 -2.20 11.92 5.77
C ILE A 124 -2.39 11.19 4.44
N TRP A 125 -2.85 11.91 3.43
CA TRP A 125 -3.24 11.33 2.14
C TRP A 125 -2.41 11.88 0.98
N PRO A 126 -1.87 11.03 0.07
CA PRO A 126 -0.94 11.47 -0.96
C PRO A 126 -1.59 12.30 -2.08
N TYR A 127 -2.90 12.54 -2.03
CA TYR A 127 -3.65 13.25 -3.07
C TYR A 127 -4.09 14.68 -2.70
N ASN A 128 -3.79 15.17 -1.49
CA ASN A 128 -4.23 16.50 -1.08
C ASN A 128 -3.19 17.57 -1.41
N GLN A 129 -2.91 17.83 -2.70
CA GLN A 129 -2.37 19.12 -3.18
C GLN A 129 -2.82 19.50 -4.62
N GLN A 130 -4.05 19.17 -5.02
CA GLN A 130 -4.65 19.83 -6.20
C GLN A 130 -5.24 21.19 -5.82
N LYS A 131 -4.36 22.14 -5.46
CA LYS A 131 -4.56 23.58 -5.72
C LYS A 131 -3.27 24.35 -6.04
N ASP A 132 -2.07 23.76 -5.90
CA ASP A 132 -0.84 24.39 -6.36
C ASP A 132 -0.04 23.47 -7.27
N GLN A 133 -0.36 23.54 -8.56
CA GLN A 133 0.49 22.99 -9.61
C GLN A 133 1.73 23.86 -9.77
N ARG A 134 2.77 23.59 -8.98
CA ARG A 134 4.18 23.91 -9.27
C ARG A 134 5.05 23.33 -8.14
N LYS A 135 5.84 22.30 -8.49
CA LYS A 135 7.03 21.75 -7.80
C LYS A 135 6.89 20.33 -7.22
N THR A 136 7.49 19.41 -7.97
CA THR A 136 8.43 18.33 -7.56
C THR A 136 8.07 17.42 -6.37
N GLY A 137 8.07 16.11 -6.68
CA GLY A 137 7.80 15.00 -5.76
C GLY A 137 8.61 14.99 -4.47
N PHE A 138 8.00 14.41 -3.45
CA PHE A 138 8.57 14.31 -2.12
C PHE A 138 8.68 12.84 -1.68
N LEU A 139 9.93 12.40 -1.50
CA LEU A 139 10.30 11.23 -0.72
C LEU A 139 10.21 11.63 0.75
N MET A 140 9.27 11.04 1.52
CA MET A 140 9.36 11.10 2.97
C MET A 140 10.35 10.03 3.44
N LYS A 141 11.51 10.46 3.94
CA LYS A 141 12.29 9.66 4.89
C LYS A 141 11.37 9.41 6.09
N VAL A 142 11.26 8.14 6.48
CA VAL A 142 10.57 7.73 7.70
C VAL A 142 11.18 8.49 8.88
N SER A 143 10.51 9.54 9.34
CA SER A 143 10.71 10.10 10.66
C SER A 143 9.55 9.63 11.53
N THR A 144 9.81 8.58 12.32
CA THR A 144 9.12 8.35 13.58
C THR A 144 8.95 9.67 14.31
N GLN A 145 7.73 10.18 14.43
CA GLN A 145 7.14 10.77 15.64
C GLN A 145 5.62 10.70 15.50
N TYR A 146 5.01 9.71 16.15
CA TYR A 146 3.59 9.76 16.50
C TYR A 146 3.47 10.71 17.69
N SER A 147 2.88 11.88 17.50
CA SER A 147 2.39 12.71 18.60
C SER A 147 0.94 12.32 18.86
N ASP A 148 0.69 11.87 20.09
CA ASP A 148 -0.64 11.61 20.62
C ASP A 148 -1.44 12.92 20.65
N THR A 149 -2.61 12.92 20.00
CA THR A 149 -3.70 13.82 20.36
C THR A 149 -4.88 12.95 20.82
N THR A 150 -4.79 12.50 22.06
CA THR A 150 -5.94 12.03 22.83
C THR A 150 -6.74 13.26 23.28
N SER A 151 -8.05 13.26 23.01
CA SER A 151 -9.03 13.97 23.85
C SER A 151 -9.31 13.16 25.11
#